data_AF-A0A2J8IFG4-F1
#
_entry.id   AF-A0A2J8IFG4-F1
#
_cell.length_a   1.000
_cell.length_b   1.000
_cell.length_c   1.000
_cell.angle_alpha   90.00
_cell.angle_beta   90.00
_cell.angle_gamma   90.00
#
_symmetry.space_group_name_H-M   'P 1'
#
loop_
_entity.id
_entity.type
_entity.pdbx_description
1 polymer ?
#
loop_
_entity_poly.entity_id
_entity_poly.type
_entity_poly.pdbx_seq_one_letter_code
_entity_poly.pdbx_strand_id
1 'polypeptide(L)'
;MGTEAAFEVVNAVLSAEPISVDQAIAAVESDTAGAVVSFSGVVRNHDGGKAVERLSYSAHPTAHQVMADVVARLAAEQQAAGEGDGAASGSSPQPVRIWAAHRIGLLEIGDPALVCAVSAAHRGQAFAVCLELVDRIKEQVPIWKEQFFADGTVEWVGAGS
;
A
#
# COMPACT_ATOMS: atom_id res chain seq x y z
N MET A 1 14.64 27.88 -10.97
CA MET A 1 13.68 26.77 -11.15
C MET A 1 14.26 25.62 -10.35
N GLY A 2 13.84 25.48 -9.09
CA GLY A 2 14.36 24.42 -8.22
C GLY A 2 13.85 23.08 -8.75
N THR A 3 14.73 22.09 -8.87
CA THR A 3 14.33 20.72 -9.17
C THR A 3 13.72 20.14 -7.91
N GLU A 4 12.44 19.78 -7.97
CA GLU A 4 11.69 19.17 -6.86
C GLU A 4 11.89 17.65 -6.80
N ALA A 5 11.54 17.06 -5.66
CA ALA A 5 11.53 15.61 -5.48
C ALA A 5 10.53 14.97 -6.44
N ALA A 6 11.02 14.08 -7.30
CA ALA A 6 10.18 13.30 -8.21
C ALA A 6 9.47 12.17 -7.46
N PHE A 7 8.25 11.80 -7.81
CA PHE A 7 7.65 10.55 -7.33
C PHE A 7 8.01 9.38 -8.27
N GLU A 8 8.42 8.25 -7.70
CA GLU A 8 8.73 7.00 -8.40
C GLU A 8 7.83 5.88 -7.89
N VAL A 9 7.05 5.27 -8.79
CA VAL A 9 6.30 4.05 -8.47
C VAL A 9 7.18 2.84 -8.77
N VAL A 10 7.76 2.25 -7.73
CA VAL A 10 8.63 1.07 -7.83
C VAL A 10 7.80 -0.18 -8.13
N ASN A 11 6.63 -0.29 -7.51
CA ASN A 11 5.71 -1.41 -7.74
C ASN A 11 4.28 -1.07 -7.29
N ALA A 12 3.28 -1.60 -8.00
CA ALA A 12 1.87 -1.50 -7.65
C ALA A 12 1.11 -2.70 -8.25
N VAL A 13 0.92 -3.77 -7.48
CA VAL A 13 0.42 -5.05 -8.02
C VAL A 13 -0.60 -5.75 -7.13
N LEU A 14 -1.34 -6.69 -7.71
CA LEU A 14 -1.96 -7.77 -6.96
C LEU A 14 -1.10 -9.03 -7.11
N SER A 15 -1.01 -9.84 -6.06
CA SER A 15 -0.18 -11.05 -6.04
C SER A 15 -0.96 -12.26 -5.55
N ALA A 16 -0.85 -13.39 -6.25
CA ALA A 16 -1.28 -14.68 -5.70
C ALA A 16 -0.24 -15.27 -4.73
N GLU A 17 1.02 -14.83 -4.84
CA GLU A 17 2.13 -15.27 -4.00
C GLU A 17 2.24 -14.45 -2.71
N PRO A 18 2.85 -15.01 -1.64
CA PRO A 18 3.13 -14.26 -0.41
C PRO A 18 3.87 -12.95 -0.65
N ILE A 19 3.47 -11.92 0.09
CA ILE A 19 4.09 -10.59 0.10
C ILE A 19 4.66 -10.30 1.49
N SER A 20 5.70 -9.49 1.59
CA SER A 20 6.34 -9.18 2.88
C SER A 20 6.76 -7.72 2.98
N VAL A 21 6.79 -7.22 4.22
CA VAL A 21 7.29 -5.87 4.52
C VAL A 21 8.76 -5.73 4.15
N ASP A 22 9.57 -6.76 4.40
CA ASP A 22 11.01 -6.74 4.10
C ASP A 22 11.29 -6.56 2.61
N GLN A 23 10.53 -7.25 1.74
CA GLN A 23 10.60 -7.06 0.29
C GLN A 23 10.25 -5.63 -0.11
N ALA A 24 9.18 -5.07 0.48
CA ALA A 24 8.72 -3.72 0.19
C ALA A 24 9.75 -2.67 0.62
N ILE A 25 10.31 -2.80 1.83
CA ILE A 25 11.36 -1.91 2.35
C ILE A 25 12.59 -1.96 1.45
N ALA A 26 13.12 -3.15 1.17
CA ALA A 26 14.30 -3.31 0.32
C ALA A 26 14.11 -2.71 -1.08
N ALA A 27 12.89 -2.75 -1.62
CA ALA A 27 12.59 -2.18 -2.93
C ALA A 27 12.62 -0.64 -2.96
N VAL A 28 12.17 0.01 -1.88
CA VAL A 28 12.10 1.48 -1.82
C VAL A 28 13.35 2.12 -1.20
N GLU A 29 14.22 1.35 -0.54
CA GLU A 29 15.49 1.86 0.01
C GLU A 29 16.32 2.62 -1.04
N SER A 30 17.01 3.66 -0.58
CA SER A 30 17.92 4.48 -1.37
C SER A 30 18.94 5.14 -0.44
N ASP A 31 20.16 5.34 -0.92
CA ASP A 31 21.25 6.06 -0.21
C ASP A 31 20.92 7.53 0.09
N THR A 32 19.90 8.08 -0.58
CA THR A 32 19.40 9.43 -0.33
C THR A 32 18.19 9.47 0.60
N ALA A 33 17.62 8.30 0.97
CA ALA A 33 16.48 8.15 1.87
C ALA A 33 16.81 8.45 3.33
N GLY A 34 16.16 9.47 3.87
CA GLY A 34 16.20 9.75 5.32
C GLY A 34 15.13 9.00 6.11
N ALA A 35 14.12 8.43 5.45
CA ALA A 35 13.08 7.63 6.08
C ALA A 35 12.45 6.61 5.13
N VAL A 36 12.08 5.46 5.69
CA VAL A 36 11.17 4.48 5.08
C VAL A 36 10.03 4.24 6.06
N VAL A 37 8.79 4.34 5.57
CA VAL A 37 7.58 3.99 6.32
C VAL A 37 6.91 2.83 5.62
N SER A 38 6.51 1.82 6.38
CA SER A 38 5.78 0.67 5.85
C SER A 38 4.48 0.42 6.61
N PHE A 39 3.54 -0.20 5.91
CA PHE A 39 2.27 -0.68 6.44
C PHE A 39 2.10 -2.15 6.08
N SER A 40 1.54 -2.93 7.01
CA SER A 40 1.14 -4.31 6.80
C SER A 40 -0.26 -4.55 7.36
N GLY A 41 -1.22 -4.79 6.47
CA GLY A 41 -2.55 -5.27 6.81
C GLY A 41 -2.51 -6.77 7.01
N VAL A 42 -2.49 -7.21 8.27
CA VAL A 42 -2.34 -8.63 8.63
C VAL A 42 -3.68 -9.26 8.99
N VAL A 43 -3.89 -10.51 8.57
CA VAL A 43 -5.09 -11.28 8.93
C VAL A 43 -5.14 -11.53 10.44
N ARG A 44 -6.24 -11.11 11.08
CA ARG A 44 -6.50 -11.32 12.51
C ARG A 44 -7.30 -12.59 12.72
N ASN A 45 -7.10 -13.25 13.87
CA ASN A 45 -7.85 -14.44 14.28
C ASN A 45 -9.29 -14.15 14.76
N HIS A 46 -9.76 -12.90 14.65
CA HIS A 46 -11.10 -12.52 15.04
C HIS A 46 -11.62 -11.32 14.23
N ASP A 47 -12.94 -11.29 14.04
CA ASP A 47 -13.66 -10.15 13.47
C ASP A 47 -15.08 -10.12 14.04
N GLY A 48 -15.59 -8.94 14.40
CA GLY A 48 -16.95 -8.80 14.96
C GLY A 48 -17.24 -9.65 16.20
N GLY A 49 -16.22 -10.01 17.00
CA GLY A 49 -16.35 -10.88 18.17
C GLY A 49 -16.39 -12.39 17.88
N LYS A 50 -16.23 -12.80 16.62
CA LYS A 50 -16.15 -14.21 16.19
C LYS A 50 -14.71 -14.62 15.89
N ALA A 51 -14.40 -15.91 16.08
CA ALA A 51 -13.11 -16.48 15.70
C ALA A 51 -13.04 -16.73 14.19
N VAL A 52 -12.03 -16.16 13.54
CA VAL A 52 -11.72 -16.32 12.11
C VAL A 52 -10.66 -17.41 11.96
N GLU A 53 -10.88 -18.35 11.04
CA GLU A 53 -9.90 -19.40 10.71
C GLU A 53 -8.97 -18.96 9.57
N ARG A 54 -9.54 -18.40 8.50
CA ARG A 54 -8.80 -17.96 7.31
C ARG A 54 -9.60 -16.94 6.50
N LEU A 55 -8.92 -16.27 5.58
CA LEU A 55 -9.53 -15.38 4.60
C LEU A 55 -9.30 -15.88 3.17
N SER A 56 -10.18 -15.47 2.26
CA SER A 56 -9.96 -15.54 0.83
C SER A 56 -10.20 -14.16 0.22
N TYR A 57 -9.26 -13.68 -0.57
CA TYR A 57 -9.39 -12.42 -1.30
C TYR A 57 -9.64 -12.69 -2.77
N SER A 58 -10.73 -12.16 -3.31
CA SER A 58 -11.01 -12.17 -4.75
C SER A 58 -10.90 -10.76 -5.31
N ALA A 59 -10.54 -10.65 -6.58
CA ALA A 59 -10.33 -9.37 -7.24
C ALA A 59 -11.08 -9.31 -8.56
N HIS A 60 -11.61 -8.14 -8.88
CA HIS A 60 -12.22 -7.89 -10.18
C HIS A 60 -11.16 -8.00 -11.28
N PRO A 61 -11.50 -8.42 -12.52
CA PRO A 61 -10.54 -8.46 -13.62
C PRO A 61 -9.79 -7.15 -13.86
N THR A 62 -10.40 -6.00 -13.54
CA THR A 62 -9.76 -4.68 -13.68
C THR A 62 -8.90 -4.27 -12.47
N ALA A 63 -8.91 -5.03 -11.37
CA ALA A 63 -8.31 -4.59 -10.11
C ALA A 63 -6.79 -4.34 -10.21
N HIS A 64 -6.08 -5.08 -11.07
CA HIS A 64 -4.67 -4.82 -11.36
C HIS A 64 -4.45 -3.43 -11.98
N GLN A 65 -5.28 -3.06 -12.95
CA GLN A 65 -5.21 -1.75 -13.59
C GLN A 65 -5.60 -0.65 -12.59
N VAL A 66 -6.67 -0.86 -11.82
CA VAL A 66 -7.10 0.12 -10.81
C VAL A 66 -6.04 0.32 -9.72
N MET A 67 -5.36 -0.75 -9.28
CA MET A 67 -4.22 -0.64 -8.35
C MET A 67 -3.12 0.26 -8.94
N ALA A 68 -2.69 0.01 -10.18
CA ALA A 68 -1.68 0.82 -10.84
C ALA A 68 -2.12 2.29 -10.98
N ASP A 69 -3.37 2.54 -11.40
CA ASP A 69 -3.93 3.87 -11.61
C ASP A 69 -4.05 4.65 -10.28
N VAL A 70 -4.47 4.00 -9.20
CA VAL A 70 -4.58 4.62 -7.87
C VAL A 70 -3.21 5.11 -7.39
N VAL A 71 -2.18 4.28 -7.51
CA VAL A 71 -0.82 4.62 -7.06
C VAL A 71 -0.20 5.70 -7.96
N ALA A 72 -0.36 5.58 -9.28
CA ALA A 72 0.15 6.57 -10.24
C ALA A 72 -0.53 7.93 -10.05
N ARG A 73 -1.84 7.94 -9.81
CA ARG A 73 -2.59 9.18 -9.57
C ARG A 73 -2.22 9.83 -8.24
N LEU A 74 -2.01 9.05 -7.17
CA LEU A 74 -1.45 9.57 -5.91
C LEU A 74 -0.09 10.24 -6.14
N ALA A 75 0.83 9.56 -6.84
CA ALA A 75 2.14 10.10 -7.16
C ALA A 75 2.05 11.43 -7.95
N ALA A 76 1.18 11.48 -8.98
CA ALA A 76 0.99 12.67 -9.80
C ALA A 76 0.38 13.84 -9.02
N GLU A 77 -0.63 13.59 -8.18
CA GLU A 77 -1.27 14.62 -7.36
C GLU A 77 -0.30 15.18 -6.29
N GLN A 78 0.50 14.31 -5.67
CA GLN A 78 1.51 14.73 -4.69
C GLN A 78 2.66 15.49 -5.34
N GLN A 79 3.06 15.12 -6.56
CA GLN A 79 4.03 15.88 -7.35
C GLN A 79 3.51 17.30 -7.62
N ALA A 80 2.25 17.43 -8.07
CA ALA A 80 1.65 18.73 -8.37
C ALA A 80 1.41 19.60 -7.12
N ALA A 81 1.10 18.98 -5.96
CA ALA A 81 0.94 19.69 -4.70
C ALA A 81 2.27 20.17 -4.10
N GLY A 82 3.37 19.48 -4.41
CA GLY A 82 4.73 19.83 -3.96
C GLY A 82 5.32 21.09 -4.61
N GLU A 83 4.69 21.61 -5.67
CA GLU A 83 5.14 22.79 -6.45
C GLU A 83 5.19 24.12 -5.65
N GLY A 84 4.78 24.10 -4.36
CA GLY A 84 4.62 25.30 -3.52
C GLY A 84 5.57 25.45 -2.32
N ASP A 85 6.19 24.38 -1.81
CA ASP A 85 6.87 24.40 -0.51
C ASP A 85 8.30 23.84 -0.56
N GLY A 86 9.30 24.74 -0.62
CA GLY A 86 10.58 24.49 0.06
C GLY A 86 11.76 24.02 -0.80
N ALA A 87 12.09 24.76 -1.85
CA ALA A 87 13.45 24.79 -2.39
C ALA A 87 14.42 25.43 -1.37
N ALA A 88 14.92 24.65 -0.40
CA ALA A 88 15.91 25.12 0.57
C ALA A 88 16.86 24.01 1.04
N SER A 89 17.44 23.23 0.13
CA SER A 89 18.70 22.53 0.36
C SER A 89 19.32 22.16 -0.98
N GLY A 90 20.58 22.52 -1.21
CA GLY A 90 21.32 22.26 -2.45
C GLY A 90 21.71 20.79 -2.67
N SER A 91 20.98 19.85 -2.10
CA SER A 91 21.11 18.41 -2.34
C SER A 91 20.15 18.01 -3.46
N SER A 92 20.61 17.15 -4.37
CA SER A 92 19.75 16.58 -5.42
C SER A 92 18.47 16.05 -4.77
N PRO A 93 17.28 16.44 -5.25
CA PRO A 93 16.04 16.08 -4.57
C PRO A 93 15.85 14.58 -4.68
N GLN A 94 15.80 13.90 -3.54
CA GLN A 94 15.52 12.47 -3.52
C GLN A 94 14.08 12.24 -3.99
N PRO A 95 13.83 11.28 -4.90
CA PRO A 95 12.47 10.91 -5.24
C PRO A 95 11.74 10.20 -4.10
N VAL A 96 10.45 10.50 -3.92
CA VAL A 96 9.59 9.67 -3.07
C VAL A 96 9.31 8.37 -3.82
N ARG A 97 9.71 7.23 -3.25
CA ARG A 97 9.56 5.91 -3.88
C ARG A 97 8.42 5.16 -3.22
N ILE A 98 7.49 4.65 -4.03
CA ILE A 98 6.28 3.96 -3.57
C ILE A 98 6.28 2.50 -4.04
N TRP A 99 6.03 1.59 -3.11
CA TRP A 99 5.80 0.17 -3.38
C TRP A 99 4.49 -0.26 -2.72
N ALA A 100 3.62 -0.93 -3.46
CA ALA A 100 2.39 -1.50 -2.92
C ALA A 100 2.07 -2.87 -3.54
N ALA A 101 1.61 -3.79 -2.72
CA ALA A 101 1.04 -5.05 -3.19
C ALA A 101 -0.13 -5.48 -2.30
N HIS A 102 -1.19 -5.99 -2.92
CA HIS A 102 -2.27 -6.68 -2.22
C HIS A 102 -2.31 -8.15 -2.63
N ARG A 103 -2.31 -9.05 -1.64
CA ARG A 103 -2.38 -10.49 -1.87
C ARG A 103 -3.83 -10.91 -2.12
N ILE A 104 -4.03 -11.79 -3.10
CA ILE A 104 -5.30 -12.42 -3.44
C ILE A 104 -5.20 -13.93 -3.24
N GLY A 105 -6.33 -14.62 -3.21
CA GLY A 105 -6.42 -16.03 -2.88
C GLY A 105 -6.52 -16.29 -1.38
N LEU A 106 -6.14 -17.49 -0.94
CA LEU A 106 -6.25 -17.92 0.45
C LEU A 106 -5.12 -17.35 1.31
N LEU A 107 -5.49 -16.83 2.48
CA LEU A 107 -4.59 -16.31 3.49
C LEU A 107 -4.92 -16.91 4.86
N GLU A 108 -3.87 -17.30 5.57
CA GLU A 108 -3.96 -17.79 6.94
C GLU A 108 -3.89 -16.63 7.95
N ILE A 109 -4.22 -16.91 9.20
CA ILE A 109 -4.01 -15.96 10.30
C ILE A 109 -2.53 -15.56 10.38
N GLY A 110 -2.26 -14.26 10.45
CA GLY A 110 -0.91 -13.72 10.48
C GLY A 110 -0.32 -13.41 9.10
N ASP A 111 -0.98 -13.81 8.01
CA ASP A 111 -0.52 -13.47 6.66
C ASP A 111 -0.74 -11.97 6.35
N PRO A 112 0.21 -11.31 5.66
CA PRO A 112 -0.02 -9.99 5.09
C PRO A 112 -0.97 -10.05 3.88
N ALA A 113 -2.07 -9.30 3.97
CA ALA A 113 -3.03 -9.09 2.88
C ALA A 113 -2.70 -7.86 2.04
N LEU A 114 -2.25 -6.77 2.67
CA LEU A 114 -1.82 -5.54 1.99
C LEU A 114 -0.49 -5.09 2.58
N VAL A 115 0.51 -4.89 1.73
CA VAL A 115 1.79 -4.31 2.13
C VAL A 115 2.06 -3.06 1.31
N CYS A 116 2.42 -1.98 1.99
CA CYS A 116 2.86 -0.74 1.37
C CYS A 116 4.18 -0.30 1.99
N ALA A 117 5.07 0.28 1.20
CA ALA A 117 6.27 0.95 1.68
C ALA A 117 6.50 2.24 0.89
N VAL A 118 6.93 3.29 1.60
CA VAL A 118 7.23 4.60 1.04
C VAL A 118 8.56 5.08 1.60
N SER A 119 9.51 5.42 0.74
CA SER A 119 10.75 6.10 1.14
C SER A 119 10.69 7.58 0.78
N ALA A 120 11.21 8.45 1.64
CA ALA A 120 11.38 9.87 1.35
C ALA A 120 12.59 10.45 2.09
N ALA A 121 12.98 11.67 1.74
CA ALA A 121 14.06 12.38 2.42
C ALA A 121 13.72 12.64 3.90
N HIS A 122 12.43 12.84 4.20
CA HIS A 122 11.95 13.17 5.53
C HIS A 122 10.75 12.33 5.92
N ARG A 123 10.73 11.86 7.18
CA ARG A 123 9.68 11.00 7.74
C ARG A 123 8.27 11.56 7.58
N GLY A 124 8.09 12.89 7.65
CA GLY A 124 6.77 13.52 7.56
C GLY A 124 6.07 13.19 6.24
N GLN A 125 6.80 13.33 5.13
CA GLN A 125 6.29 13.00 3.80
C GLN A 125 6.06 11.49 3.64
N ALA A 126 7.00 10.65 4.13
CA ALA A 126 6.85 9.20 4.07
C ALA A 126 5.59 8.72 4.82
N PHE A 127 5.31 9.25 6.02
CA PHE A 127 4.10 8.93 6.77
C PHE A 127 2.83 9.39 6.05
N ALA A 128 2.80 10.64 5.58
CA ALA A 128 1.62 11.20 4.91
C ALA A 128 1.25 10.39 3.65
N VAL A 129 2.24 10.13 2.78
CA VAL A 129 2.03 9.39 1.53
C VAL A 129 1.67 7.92 1.81
N CYS A 130 2.29 7.28 2.80
CA CYS A 130 1.98 5.88 3.13
C CYS A 130 0.55 5.72 3.67
N LEU A 131 0.09 6.63 4.53
CA LEU A 131 -1.28 6.62 5.03
C LEU A 131 -2.29 6.78 3.88
N GLU A 132 -2.12 7.81 3.06
CA GLU A 132 -3.03 8.09 1.95
C GLU A 132 -3.05 6.96 0.91
N LEU A 133 -1.89 6.34 0.64
CA LEU A 133 -1.77 5.17 -0.24
C LEU A 133 -2.64 4.00 0.24
N VAL A 134 -2.59 3.68 1.53
CA VAL A 134 -3.36 2.57 2.11
C VAL A 134 -4.86 2.87 2.02
N ASP A 135 -5.27 4.09 2.35
CA ASP A 135 -6.67 4.49 2.33
C ASP A 135 -7.24 4.42 0.92
N ARG A 136 -6.53 4.99 -0.07
CA ARG A 136 -6.96 4.94 -1.48
C ARG A 136 -7.04 3.53 -2.03
N ILE A 137 -6.08 2.65 -1.69
CA ILE A 137 -6.12 1.25 -2.13
C ILE A 137 -7.38 0.55 -1.59
N LYS A 138 -7.65 0.71 -0.29
CA LYS A 138 -8.81 0.09 0.36
C LYS A 138 -10.15 0.62 -0.15
N GLU A 139 -10.20 1.91 -0.49
CA GLU A 139 -11.40 2.55 -1.00
C GLU A 139 -11.70 2.18 -2.46
N GLN A 140 -10.66 2.13 -3.30
CA GLN A 140 -10.85 2.19 -4.76
C GLN A 140 -10.54 0.89 -5.48
N VAL A 141 -9.65 0.04 -4.96
CA VAL A 141 -9.26 -1.19 -5.65
C VAL A 141 -10.35 -2.25 -5.43
N PRO A 142 -11.00 -2.77 -6.48
CA PRO A 142 -12.15 -3.66 -6.37
C PRO A 142 -11.72 -5.09 -5.97
N ILE A 143 -11.51 -5.26 -4.67
CA ILE A 143 -11.14 -6.50 -4.00
C ILE A 143 -12.19 -6.81 -2.94
N TRP A 144 -12.54 -8.09 -2.80
CA TRP A 144 -13.50 -8.58 -1.82
C TRP A 144 -12.83 -9.57 -0.87
N LYS A 145 -13.17 -9.45 0.42
CA LYS A 145 -12.71 -10.32 1.49
C LYS A 145 -13.82 -11.30 1.83
N GLU A 146 -13.58 -12.58 1.65
CA GLU A 146 -14.40 -13.66 2.19
C GLU A 146 -13.76 -14.19 3.48
N GLN A 147 -14.53 -14.21 4.57
CA GLN A 147 -14.08 -14.62 5.90
C GLN A 147 -14.69 -15.97 6.25
N PHE A 148 -13.86 -16.91 6.69
CA PHE A 148 -14.27 -18.23 7.16
C PHE A 148 -14.15 -18.27 8.68
N PHE A 149 -15.25 -18.50 9.38
CA PHE A 149 -15.30 -18.55 10.84
C PHE A 149 -15.25 -19.99 11.36
N ALA A 150 -14.80 -20.15 12.61
CA ALA A 150 -14.67 -21.46 13.26
C ALA A 150 -15.99 -22.20 13.52
N ASP A 151 -17.13 -21.49 13.44
CA ASP A 151 -18.47 -22.09 13.51
C ASP A 151 -18.96 -22.61 12.14
N GLY A 152 -18.12 -22.53 11.11
CA GLY A 152 -18.42 -22.93 9.74
C GLY A 152 -19.17 -21.88 8.93
N THR A 153 -19.47 -20.71 9.50
CA THR A 153 -20.10 -19.61 8.76
C THR A 153 -19.10 -18.89 7.85
N VAL A 154 -19.62 -18.29 6.77
CA VAL A 154 -18.83 -17.53 5.80
C VAL A 154 -19.48 -16.17 5.60
N GLU A 155 -18.67 -15.11 5.64
CA GLU A 155 -19.13 -13.73 5.44
C GLU A 155 -18.31 -13.02 4.36
N TRP A 156 -18.99 -12.28 3.50
CA TRP A 156 -18.38 -11.49 2.44
C TRP A 156 -18.38 -10.02 2.82
N VAL A 157 -17.19 -9.42 2.84
CA VAL A 157 -16.98 -7.99 3.06
C VAL A 157 -16.42 -7.40 1.76
N GLY A 158 -17.15 -6.45 1.17
CA GLY A 158 -16.74 -5.75 -0.05
C GLY A 158 -16.15 -4.38 0.19
N ALA A 159 -15.56 -3.79 -0.86
CA ALA A 159 -15.06 -2.42 -0.84
C ALA A 159 -16.21 -1.43 -0.52
N GLY A 160 -16.05 -0.63 0.54
CA GLY A 160 -16.93 0.49 0.88
C GLY A 160 -17.74 0.40 2.18
N SER A 161 -17.42 -0.48 3.14
CA SER A 161 -18.05 -0.51 4.48
C SER A 161 -17.24 0.24 5.54
#